data_AF-A0A2U1BCR8-F1
#
_entry.id   AF-A0A2U1BCR8-F1
#
_cell.length_a   1.000
_cell.length_b   1.000
_cell.length_c   1.000
_cell.angle_alpha   90.00
_cell.angle_beta   90.00
_cell.angle_gamma   90.00
#
_symmetry.space_group_name_H-M   'P 1'
#
loop_
_entity.id
_entity.type
_entity.pdbx_description
1 polymer ?
#
loop_
_entity_poly.entity_id
_entity_poly.type
_entity_poly.pdbx_seq_one_letter_code
_entity_poly.pdbx_strand_id
1 'polypeptide(L)'
;MKRPHTYFSTEFHGGPRAVRARLGNLFAAPRRSGRLLLLCTVLLVGALGGLVACDAARDGERNPFPVPDEVYAMALELAGPGGETVDLKLAFSAEAVLPGATLEAYTMEPGARPEDPEGHAFDAAFTFLVVRLEEGARSLLGSFSVGADAGAPEYAVADYLRASGNEDAGRRLSFLRLLSDADAAVAPFLDRAEIEGAPVSDENGVVWRRLAGYEKQEDLPMEDQLLSQLRRVFAQNLAERLMQRSDGTFREWNDGLWIRSDAAERLGWDFTADLATLRFSGAYGWDTAVVDGTARGAPIEWHFRMSEDGDLRPYFIHYYSLCGEGRPSDAECAFLLGGAWYVLFQQGEPDLGAPLSSESWTGDSGYEGSRFLTRTWDGVEVRYSVDEAADLATAYAVSVTAPGIPNWRGIEVGSTRAAVLAAYPELDEAEQEKQNGTRDLLFWGQPVGGIFVGFRLENDVVVQMDSQFVFD
;
A
#
# COMPACT_ATOMS: atom_id res chain seq x y z
N MET A 1 40.15 -45.79 11.52
CA MET A 1 39.95 -44.40 11.07
C MET A 1 41.28 -43.82 10.61
N LYS A 2 41.46 -43.73 9.29
CA LYS A 2 42.57 -43.05 8.62
C LYS A 2 42.12 -41.62 8.30
N ARG A 3 42.94 -40.61 8.60
CA ARG A 3 42.77 -39.22 8.13
C ARG A 3 43.87 -38.89 7.11
N PRO A 4 43.53 -38.33 5.94
CA PRO A 4 44.48 -37.97 4.89
C PRO A 4 45.03 -36.53 5.02
N HIS A 5 46.21 -36.34 4.42
CA HIS A 5 46.99 -35.11 4.25
C HIS A 5 46.45 -34.18 3.15
N THR A 6 46.56 -32.85 3.31
CA THR A 6 46.56 -31.89 2.18
C THR A 6 47.42 -30.63 2.41
N TYR A 7 48.51 -30.55 1.64
CA TYR A 7 49.03 -29.47 0.75
C TYR A 7 49.08 -27.95 1.05
N PHE A 8 48.97 -27.44 2.28
CA PHE A 8 49.41 -26.05 2.55
C PHE A 8 50.17 -25.89 3.87
N SER A 9 51.45 -26.27 3.84
CA SER A 9 52.47 -25.82 4.79
C SER A 9 53.51 -25.00 4.02
N THR A 10 53.62 -23.70 4.32
CA THR A 10 54.82 -22.94 4.01
C THR A 10 55.53 -22.63 5.31
N GLU A 11 56.76 -23.13 5.42
CA GLU A 11 57.67 -22.92 6.54
C GLU A 11 58.18 -21.47 6.55
N PHE A 12 58.10 -20.79 7.69
CA PHE A 12 58.77 -19.50 7.89
C PHE A 12 60.29 -19.70 7.99
N HIS A 13 60.98 -19.69 6.85
CA HIS A 13 62.44 -19.65 6.78
C HIS A 13 62.93 -18.19 6.82
N GLY A 14 63.26 -17.70 8.02
CA GLY A 14 63.91 -16.39 8.20
C GLY A 14 64.17 -16.06 9.67
N GLY A 15 65.38 -16.36 10.15
CA GLY A 15 65.72 -16.38 11.59
C GLY A 15 65.69 -15.04 12.36
N PRO A 16 65.77 -15.11 13.71
CA PRO A 16 65.53 -14.01 14.66
C PRO A 16 66.49 -12.80 14.57
N ARG A 17 67.56 -12.88 13.77
CA ARG A 17 68.46 -11.74 13.50
C ARG A 17 67.90 -10.75 12.48
N ALA A 18 67.04 -11.19 11.55
CA ALA A 18 66.43 -10.31 10.54
C ALA A 18 65.31 -9.42 11.13
N VAL A 19 64.62 -9.91 12.17
CA VAL A 19 63.58 -9.16 12.89
C VAL A 19 64.18 -8.05 13.77
N ARG A 20 65.36 -8.30 14.36
CA ARG A 20 66.05 -7.33 15.24
C ARG A 20 66.66 -6.14 14.49
N ALA A 21 67.05 -6.31 13.22
CA ALA A 21 67.57 -5.22 12.39
C ALA A 21 66.47 -4.28 11.87
N ARG A 22 65.24 -4.78 11.66
CA ARG A 22 64.12 -3.97 11.17
C ARG A 22 63.47 -3.11 12.26
N LEU A 23 63.47 -3.56 13.51
CA LEU A 23 62.97 -2.79 14.65
C LEU A 23 63.93 -1.66 15.08
N GLY A 24 65.23 -1.80 14.86
CA GLY A 24 66.23 -0.76 15.19
C GLY A 24 66.16 0.49 14.29
N ASN A 25 65.63 0.36 13.07
CA ASN A 25 65.48 1.47 12.13
C ASN A 25 64.20 2.29 12.34
N LEU A 26 63.25 1.81 13.15
CA LEU A 26 61.95 2.45 13.38
C LEU A 26 61.95 3.53 14.49
N PHE A 27 63.04 3.64 15.27
CA PHE A 27 63.14 4.59 16.39
C PHE A 27 64.28 5.61 16.31
N ALA A 28 64.89 5.80 15.13
CA ALA A 28 65.87 6.86 14.93
C ALA A 28 65.22 8.07 14.24
N ALA A 29 64.87 9.09 15.02
CA ALA A 29 64.52 10.43 14.55
C ALA A 29 65.55 11.46 15.08
N PRO A 30 65.60 12.71 14.57
CA PRO A 30 66.43 13.11 13.45
C PRO A 30 67.46 14.20 13.84
N ARG A 31 68.56 14.39 13.08
CA ARG A 31 69.41 15.60 13.19
C ARG A 31 69.81 16.20 11.84
N ARG A 32 69.43 17.47 11.71
CA ARG A 32 69.60 18.48 10.64
C ARG A 32 70.91 18.43 9.83
N SER A 33 70.77 18.57 8.51
CA SER A 33 71.30 19.66 7.65
C SER A 33 71.21 19.19 6.18
N GLY A 34 70.91 19.98 5.17
CA GLY A 34 70.56 21.39 5.08
C GLY A 34 70.13 21.66 3.63
N ARG A 35 69.07 22.49 3.49
CA ARG A 35 68.78 23.48 2.42
C ARG A 35 69.00 23.20 0.92
N LEU A 36 69.59 22.08 0.48
CA LEU A 36 69.84 21.75 -0.92
C LEU A 36 68.74 20.83 -1.50
N LEU A 37 68.10 20.01 -0.65
CA LEU A 37 67.09 19.02 -1.07
C LEU A 37 65.74 19.66 -1.44
N LEU A 38 65.37 20.77 -0.78
CA LEU A 38 64.13 21.52 -1.04
C LEU A 38 64.14 22.24 -2.40
N LEU A 39 65.32 22.61 -2.91
CA LEU A 39 65.46 23.28 -4.20
C LEU A 39 65.32 22.28 -5.36
N CYS A 40 65.75 21.03 -5.16
CA CYS A 40 65.50 19.94 -6.12
C CYS A 40 64.05 19.46 -6.12
N THR A 41 63.31 19.53 -4.99
CA THR A 41 61.90 19.10 -4.95
C THR A 41 60.98 20.07 -5.68
N VAL A 42 61.22 21.38 -5.62
CA VAL A 42 60.39 22.38 -6.33
C VAL A 42 60.63 22.33 -7.86
N LEU A 43 61.86 22.05 -8.31
CA LEU A 43 62.16 21.83 -9.72
C LEU A 43 61.55 20.53 -10.27
N LEU A 44 61.45 19.48 -9.44
CA LEU A 44 60.79 18.23 -9.80
C LEU A 44 59.25 18.37 -9.89
N VAL A 45 58.64 19.18 -9.03
CA VAL A 45 57.18 19.43 -9.07
C VAL A 45 56.79 20.32 -10.27
N GLY A 46 57.68 21.22 -10.71
CA GLY A 46 57.45 22.04 -11.92
C GLY A 46 57.62 21.27 -13.24
N ALA A 47 58.51 20.28 -13.30
CA ALA A 47 58.75 19.48 -14.52
C ALA A 47 57.84 18.24 -14.63
N LEU A 48 57.24 17.77 -13.53
CA LEU A 48 56.28 16.65 -13.53
C LEU A 48 54.82 17.10 -13.70
N GLY A 49 54.53 18.41 -13.70
CA GLY A 49 53.21 18.96 -14.04
C GLY A 49 52.92 19.06 -15.54
N GLY A 50 53.83 18.57 -16.41
CA GLY A 50 53.75 18.73 -17.87
C GLY A 50 53.75 17.42 -18.69
N LEU A 51 53.66 16.25 -18.05
CA LEU A 51 53.60 14.96 -18.74
C LEU A 51 52.31 14.22 -18.38
N VAL A 52 51.21 14.70 -18.93
CA VAL A 52 50.11 13.81 -19.33
C VAL A 52 50.59 13.07 -20.58
N ALA A 53 50.89 11.79 -20.43
CA ALA A 53 50.76 10.74 -21.47
C ALA A 53 51.53 9.49 -21.05
N CYS A 54 51.02 8.76 -20.05
CA CYS A 54 51.10 7.31 -20.03
C CYS A 54 49.74 6.82 -19.57
N ASP A 55 48.85 6.81 -20.56
CA ASP A 55 47.58 6.10 -20.60
C ASP A 55 47.88 4.59 -20.57
N ALA A 56 48.26 4.12 -19.39
CA ALA A 56 48.49 2.71 -19.08
C ALA A 56 47.94 2.38 -17.68
N ALA A 57 46.99 3.18 -17.21
CA ALA A 57 45.95 2.65 -16.33
C ALA A 57 45.00 1.91 -17.26
N ARG A 58 44.67 0.65 -16.91
CA ARG A 58 43.68 -0.19 -17.59
C ARG A 58 42.59 0.67 -18.25
N ASP A 59 42.27 0.39 -19.51
CA ASP A 59 40.93 0.63 -20.05
C ASP A 59 39.94 -0.08 -19.12
N GLY A 60 39.59 0.58 -18.02
CA GLY A 60 38.48 0.20 -17.18
C GLY A 60 37.27 0.62 -17.98
N GLU A 61 36.52 -0.36 -18.47
CA GLU A 61 35.26 -0.16 -19.18
C GLU A 61 34.46 0.92 -18.48
N ARG A 62 34.40 2.09 -19.12
CA ARG A 62 33.53 3.16 -18.68
C ARG A 62 32.12 2.58 -18.71
N ASN A 63 31.43 2.63 -17.57
CA ASN A 63 30.07 2.15 -17.42
C ASN A 63 29.21 2.56 -18.63
N PRO A 64 28.81 1.60 -19.49
CA PRO A 64 28.09 1.91 -20.72
C PRO A 64 26.58 2.08 -20.49
N PHE A 65 26.10 1.80 -19.27
CA PHE A 65 24.69 1.77 -18.93
C PHE A 65 24.25 3.04 -18.18
N PRO A 66 22.97 3.43 -18.27
CA PRO A 66 22.42 4.60 -17.56
C PRO A 66 22.14 4.29 -16.08
N VAL A 67 23.09 3.66 -15.38
CA VAL A 67 23.00 3.31 -13.96
C VAL A 67 24.22 3.81 -13.20
N PRO A 68 24.15 3.95 -11.86
CA PRO A 68 25.31 4.32 -11.04
C PRO A 68 26.47 3.33 -11.18
N ASP A 69 27.71 3.84 -11.12
CA ASP A 69 28.92 3.01 -11.28
C ASP A 69 29.00 1.89 -10.23
N GLU A 70 28.48 2.12 -9.02
CA GLU A 70 28.43 1.09 -7.97
C GLU A 70 27.52 -0.08 -8.38
N VAL A 71 26.39 0.20 -9.04
CA VAL A 71 25.43 -0.82 -9.49
C VAL A 71 26.02 -1.61 -10.66
N TYR A 72 26.69 -0.92 -11.58
CA TYR A 72 27.40 -1.58 -12.67
C TYR A 72 28.50 -2.52 -12.15
N ALA A 73 29.27 -2.08 -11.15
CA ALA A 73 30.27 -2.93 -10.50
C ALA A 73 29.62 -4.18 -9.85
N MET A 74 28.50 -4.03 -9.13
CA MET A 74 27.75 -5.15 -8.55
C MET A 74 27.26 -6.13 -9.62
N ALA A 75 26.78 -5.62 -10.77
CA ALA A 75 26.31 -6.43 -11.88
C ALA A 75 27.45 -7.28 -12.49
N LEU A 76 28.63 -6.67 -12.70
CA LEU A 76 29.82 -7.37 -13.19
C LEU A 76 30.32 -8.44 -12.20
N GLU A 77 30.29 -8.15 -10.91
CA GLU A 77 30.66 -9.14 -9.87
C GLU A 77 29.75 -10.38 -9.93
N LEU A 78 28.44 -10.18 -10.18
CA LEU A 78 27.47 -11.26 -10.30
C LEU A 78 27.55 -12.02 -11.63
N ALA A 79 27.90 -11.35 -12.73
CA ALA A 79 28.14 -11.99 -14.02
C ALA A 79 29.37 -12.91 -14.00
N GLY A 80 30.29 -12.70 -13.05
CA GLY A 80 31.47 -13.53 -12.84
C GLY A 80 32.63 -13.23 -13.81
N PRO A 81 33.78 -13.93 -13.68
CA PRO A 81 34.99 -13.63 -14.45
C PRO A 81 34.78 -13.81 -15.96
N GLY A 82 34.83 -12.71 -16.71
CA GLY A 82 34.60 -12.71 -18.17
C GLY A 82 33.13 -12.69 -18.58
N GLY A 83 32.20 -12.51 -17.64
CA GLY A 83 30.79 -12.29 -17.94
C GLY A 83 30.55 -10.88 -18.46
N GLU A 84 29.84 -10.77 -19.58
CA GLU A 84 29.32 -9.50 -20.10
C GLU A 84 27.91 -9.26 -19.56
N THR A 85 27.53 -8.00 -19.36
CA THR A 85 26.13 -7.59 -19.15
C THR A 85 25.64 -6.96 -20.44
N VAL A 86 24.51 -7.40 -20.98
CA VAL A 86 24.00 -6.97 -22.29
C VAL A 86 22.98 -5.84 -22.14
N ASP A 87 22.20 -5.86 -21.06
CA ASP A 87 21.29 -4.78 -20.66
C ASP A 87 21.34 -4.60 -19.14
N LEU A 88 21.33 -3.34 -18.68
CA LEU A 88 21.26 -2.98 -17.27
C LEU A 88 20.53 -1.63 -17.14
N LYS A 89 19.38 -1.66 -16.46
CA LYS A 89 18.53 -0.47 -16.28
C LYS A 89 17.76 -0.55 -14.97
N LEU A 90 17.46 0.62 -14.40
CA LEU A 90 16.56 0.72 -13.25
C LEU A 90 15.15 0.28 -13.68
N ALA A 91 14.60 -0.71 -12.98
CA ALA A 91 13.23 -1.16 -13.17
C ALA A 91 12.26 -0.28 -12.40
N PHE A 92 12.54 -0.08 -11.10
CA PHE A 92 11.77 0.81 -10.24
C PHE A 92 12.59 1.23 -9.01
N SER A 93 12.11 2.27 -8.34
CA SER A 93 12.60 2.73 -7.04
C SER A 93 11.41 2.93 -6.11
N ALA A 94 11.52 2.46 -4.86
CA ALA A 94 10.45 2.52 -3.88
C ALA A 94 10.98 3.03 -2.52
N GLU A 95 10.46 4.18 -2.12
CA GLU A 95 10.65 4.73 -0.77
C GLU A 95 9.68 4.07 0.23
N ALA A 96 9.95 4.21 1.53
CA ALA A 96 9.11 3.68 2.62
C ALA A 96 8.95 2.15 2.69
N VAL A 97 9.63 1.39 1.81
CA VAL A 97 9.71 -0.08 1.85
C VAL A 97 10.71 -0.55 2.89
N LEU A 98 11.90 0.06 2.92
CA LEU A 98 12.96 -0.24 3.87
C LEU A 98 13.09 0.90 4.89
N PRO A 99 13.27 0.61 6.19
CA PRO A 99 13.51 1.64 7.19
C PRO A 99 14.76 2.48 6.85
N GLY A 100 14.57 3.79 6.70
CA GLY A 100 15.66 4.75 6.45
C GLY A 100 16.37 4.60 5.09
N ALA A 101 15.82 3.82 4.16
CA ALA A 101 16.46 3.54 2.88
C ALA A 101 15.46 3.42 1.74
N THR A 102 15.94 3.69 0.53
CA THR A 102 15.19 3.48 -0.71
C THR A 102 15.56 2.12 -1.30
N LEU A 103 14.55 1.35 -1.71
CA LEU A 103 14.75 0.12 -2.47
C LEU A 103 14.87 0.48 -3.96
N GLU A 104 15.93 0.05 -4.62
CA GLU A 104 16.10 0.14 -6.07
C GLU A 104 16.19 -1.27 -6.64
N ALA A 105 15.43 -1.56 -7.69
CA ALA A 105 15.53 -2.82 -8.42
C ALA A 105 16.00 -2.54 -9.84
N TYR A 106 17.04 -3.23 -10.28
CA TYR A 106 17.57 -3.12 -11.64
C TYR A 106 17.37 -4.42 -12.39
N THR A 107 16.86 -4.34 -13.63
CA THR A 107 16.89 -5.49 -14.54
C THR A 107 18.27 -5.60 -15.15
N MET A 108 18.77 -6.83 -15.24
CA MET A 108 20.03 -7.20 -15.84
C MET A 108 19.81 -8.37 -16.81
N GLU A 109 20.40 -8.29 -17.99
CA GLU A 109 20.53 -9.43 -18.90
C GLU A 109 22.00 -9.91 -18.91
N PRO A 110 22.28 -11.13 -18.39
CA PRO A 110 23.62 -11.69 -18.46
C PRO A 110 23.95 -12.12 -19.90
N GLY A 111 25.18 -11.84 -20.35
CA GLY A 111 25.64 -12.15 -21.71
C GLY A 111 25.81 -13.65 -22.00
N ALA A 112 25.90 -14.48 -20.96
CA ALA A 112 25.78 -15.93 -21.06
C ALA A 112 24.55 -16.39 -20.26
N ARG A 113 23.62 -17.09 -20.92
CA ARG A 113 22.42 -17.62 -20.25
C ARG A 113 22.83 -18.69 -19.24
N PRO A 114 22.30 -18.67 -18.00
CA PRO A 114 22.52 -19.76 -17.06
C PRO A 114 21.94 -21.06 -17.64
N GLU A 115 22.76 -22.11 -17.70
CA GLU A 115 22.34 -23.46 -18.08
C GLU A 115 22.00 -24.25 -16.80
N ASP A 116 20.96 -25.07 -16.85
CA ASP A 116 20.71 -26.06 -15.80
C ASP A 116 21.81 -27.15 -15.78
N PRO A 117 21.85 -28.03 -14.76
CA PRO A 117 22.86 -29.10 -14.68
C PRO A 117 22.87 -30.07 -15.88
N GLU A 118 21.83 -30.04 -16.72
CA GLU A 118 21.60 -30.89 -17.89
C GLU A 118 21.92 -30.15 -19.20
N GLY A 119 22.34 -28.87 -19.14
CA GLY A 119 22.74 -28.04 -20.27
C GLY A 119 21.57 -27.32 -20.97
N HIS A 120 20.40 -27.26 -20.35
CA HIS A 120 19.28 -26.48 -20.87
C HIS A 120 19.41 -25.03 -20.41
N ALA A 121 19.45 -24.09 -21.36
CA ALA A 121 19.37 -22.68 -21.04
C ALA A 121 18.07 -22.40 -20.28
N PHE A 122 18.17 -21.77 -19.11
CA PHE A 122 17.00 -21.24 -18.41
C PHE A 122 16.31 -20.22 -19.31
N ASP A 123 15.00 -20.38 -19.52
CA ASP A 123 14.15 -19.37 -20.16
C ASP A 123 13.80 -18.24 -19.16
N ALA A 124 14.80 -17.82 -18.37
CA ALA A 124 14.68 -16.66 -17.51
C ALA A 124 14.69 -15.42 -18.40
N ALA A 125 13.61 -14.64 -18.36
CA ALA A 125 13.48 -13.46 -19.19
C ALA A 125 14.26 -12.27 -18.60
N PHE A 126 14.40 -12.20 -17.27
CA PHE A 126 15.06 -11.10 -16.58
C PHE A 126 15.73 -11.55 -15.27
N THR A 127 16.93 -11.04 -14.99
CA THR A 127 17.56 -11.10 -13.67
C THR A 127 17.39 -9.75 -12.97
N PHE A 128 16.98 -9.75 -11.72
CA PHE A 128 16.88 -8.55 -10.89
C PHE A 128 18.07 -8.44 -9.95
N LEU A 129 18.63 -7.24 -9.87
CA LEU A 129 19.54 -6.78 -8.82
C LEU A 129 18.74 -5.94 -7.84
N VAL A 130 18.65 -6.39 -6.60
CA VAL A 130 17.90 -5.70 -5.55
C VAL A 130 18.89 -4.94 -4.68
N VAL A 131 18.79 -3.62 -4.69
CA VAL A 131 19.76 -2.69 -4.12
C VAL A 131 19.08 -1.83 -3.06
N ARG A 132 19.78 -1.61 -1.95
CA ARG A 132 19.41 -0.67 -0.90
C ARG A 132 20.24 0.59 -1.06
N LEU A 133 19.57 1.74 -1.14
CA LEU A 133 20.17 3.08 -1.13
C LEU A 133 19.92 3.74 0.23
N GLU A 134 20.98 3.98 1.00
CA GLU A 134 20.95 4.60 2.33
C GLU A 134 22.01 5.71 2.40
N GLU A 135 21.60 6.94 2.72
CA GLU A 135 22.49 8.11 2.82
C GLU A 135 23.41 8.32 1.59
N GLY A 136 22.94 7.94 0.39
CA GLY A 136 23.70 8.02 -0.86
C GLY A 136 24.62 6.82 -1.14
N ALA A 137 24.74 5.88 -0.21
CA ALA A 137 25.49 4.63 -0.41
C ALA A 137 24.56 3.51 -0.89
N ARG A 138 24.98 2.81 -1.95
CA ARG A 138 24.27 1.63 -2.49
C ARG A 138 24.89 0.35 -1.98
N SER A 139 24.04 -0.60 -1.58
CA SER A 139 24.44 -1.94 -1.15
C SER A 139 23.53 -3.00 -1.76
N LEU A 140 24.12 -4.11 -2.19
CA LEU A 140 23.37 -5.21 -2.77
C LEU A 140 22.65 -6.01 -1.66
N LEU A 141 21.33 -6.13 -1.76
CA LEU A 141 20.54 -7.06 -0.93
C LEU A 141 20.56 -8.47 -1.53
N GLY A 142 20.60 -8.56 -2.86
CA GLY A 142 20.92 -9.77 -3.60
C GLY A 142 20.33 -9.74 -5.00
N SER A 143 20.25 -10.92 -5.63
CA SER A 143 19.78 -11.06 -7.00
C SER A 143 18.97 -12.33 -7.19
N PHE A 144 18.01 -12.30 -8.11
CA PHE A 144 17.19 -13.45 -8.47
C PHE A 144 16.72 -13.34 -9.92
N SER A 145 16.32 -14.44 -10.53
CA SER A 145 15.84 -14.49 -11.91
C SER A 145 14.38 -14.91 -11.96
N VAL A 146 13.64 -14.35 -12.91
CA VAL A 146 12.22 -14.67 -13.12
C VAL A 146 11.92 -14.97 -14.58
N GLY A 147 10.86 -15.75 -14.82
CA GLY A 147 10.34 -16.04 -16.16
C GLY A 147 9.65 -14.82 -16.80
N ALA A 148 9.38 -14.90 -18.10
CA ALA A 148 8.74 -13.84 -18.88
C ALA A 148 7.35 -13.43 -18.36
N ASP A 149 6.65 -14.36 -17.70
CA ASP A 149 5.27 -14.17 -17.25
C ASP A 149 5.15 -13.57 -15.84
N ALA A 150 6.25 -13.13 -15.23
CA ALA A 150 6.30 -12.67 -13.83
C ALA A 150 5.46 -11.40 -13.55
N GLY A 151 4.95 -10.71 -14.58
CA GLY A 151 4.09 -9.55 -14.40
C GLY A 151 4.86 -8.28 -14.02
N ALA A 152 4.29 -7.49 -13.11
CA ALA A 152 4.92 -6.25 -12.64
C ALA A 152 6.16 -6.60 -11.78
N PRO A 153 7.34 -6.02 -12.06
CA PRO A 153 8.58 -6.28 -11.33
C PRO A 153 8.48 -6.19 -9.80
N GLU A 154 7.65 -5.29 -9.28
CA GLU A 154 7.48 -5.03 -7.85
C GLU A 154 6.96 -6.25 -7.10
N TYR A 155 6.03 -7.03 -7.69
CA TYR A 155 5.54 -8.26 -7.06
C TYR A 155 6.63 -9.33 -6.99
N ALA A 156 7.39 -9.50 -8.06
CA ALA A 156 8.51 -10.44 -8.09
C ALA A 156 9.59 -10.08 -7.05
N VAL A 157 9.93 -8.79 -6.93
CA VAL A 157 10.89 -8.31 -5.93
C VAL A 157 10.31 -8.44 -4.51
N ALA A 158 9.01 -8.22 -4.33
CA ALA A 158 8.35 -8.43 -3.05
C ALA A 158 8.43 -9.89 -2.59
N ASP A 159 8.17 -10.84 -3.49
CA ASP A 159 8.32 -12.29 -3.22
C ASP A 159 9.75 -12.65 -2.85
N TYR A 160 10.73 -12.09 -3.56
CA TYR A 160 12.14 -12.25 -3.23
C TYR A 160 12.49 -11.70 -1.84
N LEU A 161 11.99 -10.50 -1.49
CA LEU A 161 12.20 -9.91 -0.17
C LEU A 161 11.59 -10.79 0.93
N ARG A 162 10.39 -11.31 0.73
CA ARG A 162 9.75 -12.27 1.66
C ARG A 162 10.60 -13.53 1.84
N ALA A 163 11.04 -14.14 0.74
CA ALA A 163 11.86 -15.36 0.77
C ALA A 163 13.27 -15.16 1.37
N SER A 164 13.83 -13.96 1.27
CA SER A 164 15.17 -13.62 1.76
C SER A 164 15.20 -13.17 3.23
N GLY A 165 14.07 -13.23 3.94
CA GLY A 165 13.95 -12.84 5.35
C GLY A 165 13.67 -11.35 5.58
N ASN A 166 13.35 -10.59 4.52
CA ASN A 166 12.88 -9.21 4.58
C ASN A 166 11.36 -9.14 4.41
N GLU A 167 10.63 -9.89 5.24
CA GLU A 167 9.20 -10.13 5.09
C GLU A 167 8.36 -8.84 5.10
N ASP A 168 8.60 -7.94 6.07
CA ASP A 168 7.89 -6.66 6.17
C ASP A 168 8.11 -5.76 4.94
N ALA A 169 9.33 -5.75 4.39
CA ALA A 169 9.66 -4.98 3.21
C ALA A 169 8.95 -5.55 1.97
N GLY A 170 8.93 -6.87 1.82
CA GLY A 170 8.16 -7.53 0.77
C GLY A 170 6.67 -7.22 0.85
N ARG A 171 6.08 -7.29 2.06
CA ARG A 171 4.66 -6.94 2.29
C ARG A 171 4.35 -5.48 1.93
N ARG A 172 5.19 -4.55 2.39
CA ARG A 172 5.07 -3.12 2.06
C ARG A 172 5.10 -2.91 0.55
N LEU A 173 6.04 -3.53 -0.16
CA LEU A 173 6.17 -3.40 -1.61
C LEU A 173 4.95 -3.97 -2.35
N SER A 174 4.48 -5.17 -1.98
CA SER A 174 3.26 -5.76 -2.55
C SER A 174 2.03 -4.87 -2.32
N PHE A 175 1.87 -4.33 -1.11
CA PHE A 175 0.76 -3.42 -0.78
C PHE A 175 0.82 -2.14 -1.62
N LEU A 176 1.98 -1.49 -1.70
CA LEU A 176 2.15 -0.24 -2.46
C LEU A 176 1.90 -0.46 -3.95
N ARG A 177 2.36 -1.58 -4.50
CA ARG A 177 2.07 -1.95 -5.90
C ARG A 177 0.58 -2.19 -6.10
N LEU A 178 -0.06 -2.96 -5.22
CA LEU A 178 -1.48 -3.23 -5.31
C LEU A 178 -2.33 -1.96 -5.17
N LEU A 179 -1.92 -1.04 -4.30
CA LEU A 179 -2.56 0.26 -4.16
C LEU A 179 -2.43 1.09 -5.46
N SER A 180 -1.26 1.08 -6.09
CA SER A 180 -1.08 1.72 -7.40
C SER A 180 -1.94 1.07 -8.49
N ASP A 181 -2.09 -0.26 -8.47
CA ASP A 181 -2.98 -0.98 -9.39
C ASP A 181 -4.45 -0.62 -9.12
N ALA A 182 -4.83 -0.46 -7.85
CA ALA A 182 -6.18 -0.07 -7.44
C ALA A 182 -6.49 1.35 -7.89
N ASP A 183 -5.58 2.30 -7.66
CA ASP A 183 -5.71 3.69 -8.08
C ASP A 183 -5.88 3.80 -9.60
N ALA A 184 -5.12 3.01 -10.37
CA ALA A 184 -5.28 2.94 -11.82
C ALA A 184 -6.64 2.34 -12.23
N ALA A 185 -7.09 1.27 -11.55
CA ALA A 185 -8.36 0.62 -11.83
C ALA A 185 -9.57 1.50 -11.49
N VAL A 186 -9.49 2.32 -10.44
CA VAL A 186 -10.56 3.26 -10.06
C VAL A 186 -10.44 4.63 -10.75
N ALA A 187 -9.33 4.93 -11.42
CA ALA A 187 -9.11 6.21 -12.08
C ALA A 187 -10.25 6.66 -13.01
N PRO A 188 -10.92 5.78 -13.77
CA PRO A 188 -12.10 6.16 -14.54
C PRO A 188 -13.17 6.81 -13.66
N PHE A 189 -13.50 6.20 -12.53
CA PHE A 189 -14.55 6.64 -11.60
C PHE A 189 -14.23 7.97 -10.92
N LEU A 190 -12.94 8.30 -10.77
CA LEU A 190 -12.48 9.47 -10.01
C LEU A 190 -12.17 10.69 -10.85
N ASP A 191 -12.49 10.65 -12.15
CA ASP A 191 -12.07 11.70 -13.08
C ASP A 191 -10.55 11.90 -13.12
N ARG A 192 -9.81 10.78 -13.08
CA ARG A 192 -8.34 10.77 -13.13
C ARG A 192 -7.81 10.02 -14.35
N ALA A 193 -8.69 9.37 -15.10
CA ALA A 193 -8.34 8.68 -16.33
C ALA A 193 -8.03 9.67 -17.46
N GLU A 194 -7.17 9.24 -18.38
CA GLU A 194 -6.90 9.99 -19.59
C GLU A 194 -8.15 10.05 -20.49
N ILE A 195 -8.40 11.22 -21.08
CA ILE A 195 -9.55 11.47 -21.94
C ILE A 195 -9.13 11.71 -23.38
N GLU A 196 -9.96 11.27 -24.32
CA GLU A 196 -9.74 11.45 -25.76
C GLU A 196 -10.75 12.43 -26.36
N GLY A 197 -10.26 13.37 -27.16
CA GLY A 197 -11.11 14.32 -27.88
C GLY A 197 -11.79 15.36 -27.00
N ALA A 198 -12.79 16.04 -27.58
CA ALA A 198 -13.53 17.09 -26.88
C ALA A 198 -14.73 16.49 -26.11
N PRO A 199 -15.04 16.99 -24.90
CA PRO A 199 -16.26 16.63 -24.19
C PRO A 199 -17.52 16.94 -25.00
N VAL A 200 -18.58 16.16 -24.78
CA VAL A 200 -19.85 16.29 -25.51
C VAL A 200 -21.01 16.40 -24.53
N SER A 201 -21.94 17.33 -24.78
CA SER A 201 -23.15 17.47 -23.98
C SER A 201 -24.30 16.66 -24.56
N ASP A 202 -25.06 15.98 -23.70
CA ASP A 202 -26.31 15.33 -24.09
C ASP A 202 -27.53 16.28 -24.04
N GLU A 203 -28.69 15.76 -24.40
CA GLU A 203 -29.97 16.49 -24.42
C GLU A 203 -30.43 17.03 -23.05
N ASN A 204 -29.91 16.46 -21.96
CA ASN A 204 -30.21 16.89 -20.59
C ASN A 204 -29.15 17.87 -20.05
N GLY A 205 -28.20 18.28 -20.88
CA GLY A 205 -27.11 19.18 -20.51
C GLY A 205 -25.98 18.51 -19.73
N VAL A 206 -25.96 17.17 -19.64
CA VAL A 206 -24.88 16.43 -18.97
C VAL A 206 -23.68 16.40 -19.89
N VAL A 207 -22.50 16.75 -19.36
CA VAL A 207 -21.25 16.74 -20.10
C VAL A 207 -20.56 15.37 -19.96
N TRP A 208 -20.27 14.74 -21.08
CA TRP A 208 -19.65 13.43 -21.20
C TRP A 208 -18.23 13.55 -21.76
N ARG A 209 -17.32 12.71 -21.27
CA ARG A 209 -15.91 12.65 -21.71
C ARG A 209 -15.55 11.23 -22.11
N ARG A 210 -14.88 11.07 -23.25
CA ARG A 210 -14.47 9.77 -23.74
C ARG A 210 -13.20 9.32 -23.02
N LEU A 211 -13.21 8.12 -22.46
CA LEU A 211 -12.05 7.53 -21.81
C LEU A 211 -11.07 6.96 -22.85
N ALA A 212 -9.78 7.19 -22.63
CA ALA A 212 -8.72 6.66 -23.47
C ALA A 212 -8.55 5.14 -23.28
N GLY A 213 -8.20 4.43 -24.35
CA GLY A 213 -7.86 3.00 -24.29
C GLY A 213 -9.04 2.04 -24.12
N TYR A 214 -10.29 2.52 -24.21
CA TYR A 214 -11.49 1.68 -24.26
C TYR A 214 -12.05 1.68 -25.69
N GLU A 215 -11.89 0.55 -26.37
CA GLU A 215 -12.43 0.30 -27.70
C GLU A 215 -13.39 -0.89 -27.69
N LYS A 216 -14.33 -0.86 -28.64
CA LYS A 216 -15.35 -1.91 -28.72
C LYS A 216 -14.72 -3.19 -29.22
N GLN A 217 -14.86 -4.25 -28.44
CA GLN A 217 -14.51 -5.61 -28.85
C GLN A 217 -15.79 -6.32 -29.30
N GLU A 218 -15.72 -7.14 -30.36
CA GLU A 218 -16.90 -7.72 -31.03
C GLU A 218 -17.86 -8.48 -30.09
N ASP A 219 -17.39 -8.97 -28.94
CA ASP A 219 -18.16 -9.80 -28.00
C ASP A 219 -18.04 -9.37 -26.52
N LEU A 220 -17.53 -8.17 -26.23
CA LEU A 220 -17.33 -7.71 -24.84
C LEU A 220 -17.79 -6.26 -24.66
N PRO A 221 -18.94 -6.02 -24.00
CA PRO A 221 -19.36 -4.69 -23.57
C PRO A 221 -18.23 -3.96 -22.84
N MET A 222 -18.07 -2.67 -23.07
CA MET A 222 -16.97 -1.91 -22.44
C MET A 222 -17.10 -1.85 -20.91
N GLU A 223 -18.32 -1.91 -20.38
CA GLU A 223 -18.55 -2.03 -18.93
C GLU A 223 -18.01 -3.36 -18.37
N ASP A 224 -18.04 -4.44 -19.15
CA ASP A 224 -17.42 -5.71 -18.76
C ASP A 224 -15.88 -5.62 -18.84
N GLN A 225 -15.33 -4.77 -19.71
CA GLN A 225 -13.89 -4.46 -19.71
C GLN A 225 -13.47 -3.73 -18.43
N LEU A 226 -14.25 -2.71 -17.98
CA LEU A 226 -14.04 -2.05 -16.69
C LEU A 226 -14.14 -3.03 -15.52
N LEU A 227 -15.19 -3.85 -15.49
CA LEU A 227 -15.38 -4.84 -14.43
C LEU A 227 -14.23 -5.86 -14.41
N SER A 228 -13.73 -6.28 -15.57
CA SER A 228 -12.55 -7.16 -15.70
C SER A 228 -11.29 -6.51 -15.12
N GLN A 229 -11.07 -5.22 -15.35
CA GLN A 229 -9.95 -4.48 -14.75
C GLN A 229 -10.08 -4.38 -13.23
N LEU A 230 -11.27 -4.06 -12.71
CA LEU A 230 -11.54 -4.04 -11.27
C LEU A 230 -11.29 -5.41 -10.63
N ARG A 231 -11.75 -6.50 -11.26
CA ARG A 231 -11.57 -7.88 -10.76
C ARG A 231 -10.12 -8.36 -10.71
N ARG A 232 -9.19 -7.65 -11.34
CA ARG A 232 -7.74 -7.94 -11.20
C ARG A 232 -7.17 -7.44 -9.87
N VAL A 233 -7.85 -6.50 -9.22
CA VAL A 233 -7.35 -5.78 -8.03
C VAL A 233 -8.29 -5.92 -6.83
N PHE A 234 -9.58 -6.14 -7.08
CA PHE A 234 -10.61 -6.26 -6.06
C PHE A 234 -11.28 -7.63 -6.11
N ALA A 235 -11.67 -8.13 -4.94
CA ALA A 235 -12.55 -9.29 -4.84
C ALA A 235 -13.83 -9.06 -5.66
N GLN A 236 -14.40 -10.14 -6.21
CA GLN A 236 -15.53 -10.07 -7.13
C GLN A 236 -16.70 -9.22 -6.60
N ASN A 237 -17.09 -9.43 -5.34
CA ASN A 237 -18.17 -8.70 -4.68
C ASN A 237 -17.86 -7.21 -4.50
N LEU A 238 -16.59 -6.83 -4.29
CA LEU A 238 -16.18 -5.44 -4.17
C LEU A 238 -16.19 -4.76 -5.55
N ALA A 239 -15.65 -5.42 -6.57
CA ALA A 239 -15.70 -4.93 -7.95
C ALA A 239 -17.13 -4.71 -8.45
N GLU A 240 -18.04 -5.67 -8.19
CA GLU A 240 -19.45 -5.55 -8.57
C GLU A 240 -20.18 -4.44 -7.82
N ARG A 241 -19.92 -4.25 -6.52
CA ARG A 241 -20.48 -3.12 -5.74
C ARG A 241 -20.02 -1.77 -6.27
N LEU A 242 -18.75 -1.65 -6.67
CA LEU A 242 -18.23 -0.42 -7.29
C LEU A 242 -18.95 -0.13 -8.61
N MET A 243 -19.14 -1.14 -9.46
CA MET A 243 -19.89 -0.99 -10.71
C MET A 243 -21.35 -0.58 -10.45
N GLN A 244 -22.03 -1.23 -9.50
CA GLN A 244 -23.41 -0.89 -9.13
C GLN A 244 -23.54 0.55 -8.62
N ARG A 245 -22.61 1.01 -7.77
CA ARG A 245 -22.60 2.40 -7.28
C ARG A 245 -22.37 3.42 -8.40
N SER A 246 -21.74 2.99 -9.48
CA SER A 246 -21.46 3.81 -10.66
C SER A 246 -22.53 3.76 -11.75
N ASP A 247 -23.67 3.12 -11.49
CA ASP A 247 -24.75 3.02 -12.47
C ASP A 247 -25.21 4.42 -12.93
N GLY A 248 -25.38 4.55 -14.24
CA GLY A 248 -25.68 5.82 -14.91
C GLY A 248 -24.53 6.84 -14.97
N THR A 249 -23.31 6.50 -14.50
CA THR A 249 -22.12 7.38 -14.67
C THR A 249 -21.32 7.08 -15.92
N PHE A 250 -21.43 5.86 -16.46
CA PHE A 250 -20.81 5.43 -17.70
C PHE A 250 -21.83 5.29 -18.83
N ARG A 251 -21.36 5.39 -20.07
CA ARG A 251 -22.17 5.16 -21.27
C ARG A 251 -21.30 4.71 -22.43
N GLU A 252 -21.71 3.64 -23.10
CA GLU A 252 -21.13 3.28 -24.40
C GLU A 252 -21.74 4.17 -25.51
N TRP A 253 -20.89 4.86 -26.28
CA TRP A 253 -21.31 5.69 -27.40
C TRP A 253 -20.21 5.82 -28.47
N ASN A 254 -20.56 5.68 -29.76
CA ASN A 254 -19.65 5.77 -30.91
C ASN A 254 -18.40 4.89 -30.76
N ASP A 255 -18.59 3.62 -30.38
CA ASP A 255 -17.51 2.65 -30.16
C ASP A 255 -16.45 3.13 -29.14
N GLY A 256 -16.87 3.94 -28.17
CA GLY A 256 -16.05 4.39 -27.04
C GLY A 256 -16.84 4.38 -25.73
N LEU A 257 -16.08 4.36 -24.63
CA LEU A 257 -16.63 4.44 -23.28
C LEU A 257 -16.60 5.90 -22.82
N TRP A 258 -17.73 6.39 -22.36
CA TRP A 258 -17.87 7.77 -21.90
C TRP A 258 -18.21 7.80 -20.42
N ILE A 259 -17.65 8.77 -19.72
CA ILE A 259 -17.96 9.06 -18.33
C ILE A 259 -18.55 10.46 -18.19
N ARG A 260 -19.50 10.62 -17.28
CA ARG A 260 -20.03 11.94 -16.90
C ARG A 260 -18.94 12.81 -16.27
N SER A 261 -19.05 14.12 -16.49
CA SER A 261 -18.11 15.08 -15.90
C SER A 261 -18.30 15.28 -14.40
N ASP A 262 -19.51 15.01 -13.88
CA ASP A 262 -19.85 15.05 -12.45
C ASP A 262 -19.72 13.68 -11.75
N ALA A 263 -19.11 12.68 -12.40
CA ALA A 263 -19.07 11.31 -11.87
C ALA A 263 -18.38 11.22 -10.50
N ALA A 264 -17.23 11.87 -10.31
CA ALA A 264 -16.50 11.87 -9.05
C ALA A 264 -17.33 12.48 -7.89
N GLU A 265 -18.05 13.58 -8.16
CA GLU A 265 -18.94 14.23 -7.19
C GLU A 265 -20.12 13.32 -6.82
N ARG A 266 -20.74 12.67 -7.80
CA ARG A 266 -21.87 11.75 -7.59
C ARG A 266 -21.45 10.49 -6.82
N LEU A 267 -20.25 9.99 -7.10
CA LEU A 267 -19.69 8.85 -6.39
C LEU A 267 -19.24 9.23 -4.97
N GLY A 268 -19.05 10.52 -4.68
CA GLY A 268 -18.68 11.02 -3.36
C GLY A 268 -17.33 10.48 -2.89
N TRP A 269 -16.39 10.30 -3.82
CA TRP A 269 -15.08 9.72 -3.55
C TRP A 269 -14.08 10.78 -3.10
N ASP A 270 -14.35 11.36 -1.94
CA ASP A 270 -13.49 12.36 -1.30
C ASP A 270 -12.68 11.71 -0.17
N PHE A 271 -11.79 10.79 -0.56
CA PHE A 271 -10.93 10.03 0.35
C PHE A 271 -9.46 10.28 0.05
N THR A 272 -8.66 10.39 1.09
CA THR A 272 -7.19 10.45 1.02
C THR A 272 -6.60 9.41 1.96
N ALA A 273 -5.38 8.93 1.66
CA ALA A 273 -4.60 8.07 2.54
C ALA A 273 -3.18 8.64 2.65
N ASP A 274 -2.68 8.82 3.87
CA ASP A 274 -1.31 9.21 4.15
C ASP A 274 -0.43 7.97 4.36
N LEU A 275 0.18 7.49 3.27
CA LEU A 275 1.00 6.29 3.25
C LEU A 275 2.22 6.34 4.19
N ALA A 276 2.62 7.53 4.69
CA ALA A 276 3.64 7.63 5.72
C ALA A 276 3.20 7.01 7.05
N THR A 277 1.89 6.94 7.30
CA THR A 277 1.28 6.34 8.51
C THR A 277 0.96 4.85 8.36
N LEU A 278 1.32 4.25 7.22
CA LEU A 278 1.06 2.85 6.90
C LEU A 278 1.66 1.91 7.96
N ARG A 279 0.76 1.18 8.61
CA ARG A 279 1.06 0.12 9.58
C ARG A 279 0.37 -1.17 9.16
N PHE A 280 1.05 -2.30 9.32
CA PHE A 280 0.43 -3.61 9.16
C PHE A 280 -0.04 -4.09 10.53
N SER A 281 -1.32 -4.42 10.64
CA SER A 281 -1.89 -5.01 11.85
C SER A 281 -1.78 -6.53 11.76
N GLY A 282 -1.04 -7.14 12.69
CA GLY A 282 -0.96 -8.60 12.82
C GLY A 282 -2.14 -9.23 13.55
N ALA A 283 -3.09 -8.44 14.07
CA ALA A 283 -4.16 -8.92 14.95
C ALA A 283 -5.23 -9.76 14.22
N TYR A 284 -5.40 -9.60 12.90
CA TYR A 284 -6.51 -10.21 12.13
C TYR A 284 -6.05 -11.06 10.93
N GLY A 285 -4.81 -11.55 10.99
CA GLY A 285 -4.15 -12.29 9.90
C GLY A 285 -3.08 -11.45 9.20
N TRP A 286 -2.34 -12.07 8.28
CA TRP A 286 -1.13 -11.50 7.67
C TRP A 286 -1.37 -10.34 6.67
N ASP A 287 -2.62 -9.92 6.46
CA ASP A 287 -3.05 -9.13 5.29
C ASP A 287 -3.86 -7.84 5.60
N THR A 288 -3.74 -7.27 6.81
CA THR A 288 -4.42 -6.00 7.14
C THR A 288 -3.43 -4.83 7.21
N ALA A 289 -3.67 -3.81 6.40
CA ALA A 289 -2.94 -2.55 6.39
C ALA A 289 -3.85 -1.42 6.89
N VAL A 290 -3.31 -0.55 7.73
CA VAL A 290 -4.02 0.59 8.30
C VAL A 290 -3.26 1.87 7.96
N VAL A 291 -3.98 2.88 7.52
CA VAL A 291 -3.43 4.16 7.06
C VAL A 291 -4.34 5.28 7.52
N ASP A 292 -3.78 6.34 8.08
CA ASP A 292 -4.54 7.54 8.44
C ASP A 292 -4.86 8.34 7.18
N GLY A 293 -5.97 9.07 7.19
CA GLY A 293 -6.38 9.84 6.03
C GLY A 293 -7.50 10.81 6.33
N THR A 294 -8.16 11.26 5.27
CA THR A 294 -9.36 12.09 5.37
C THR A 294 -10.47 11.52 4.53
N ALA A 295 -11.70 11.63 5.02
CA ALA A 295 -12.93 11.39 4.26
C ALA A 295 -13.88 12.55 4.45
N ARG A 296 -14.44 13.09 3.36
CA ARG A 296 -15.47 14.15 3.43
C ARG A 296 -15.06 15.32 4.35
N GLY A 297 -13.79 15.73 4.26
CA GLY A 297 -13.23 16.83 5.06
C GLY A 297 -12.92 16.53 6.54
N ALA A 298 -13.06 15.30 7.03
CA ALA A 298 -12.74 14.92 8.40
C ALA A 298 -11.69 13.79 8.47
N PRO A 299 -10.86 13.74 9.53
CA PRO A 299 -9.92 12.65 9.77
C PRO A 299 -10.61 11.28 9.89
N ILE A 300 -9.91 10.26 9.41
CA ILE A 300 -10.37 8.87 9.42
C ILE A 300 -9.18 7.92 9.43
N GLU A 301 -9.38 6.73 10.00
CA GLU A 301 -8.42 5.63 9.93
C GLU A 301 -8.92 4.61 8.89
N TRP A 302 -8.20 4.48 7.77
CA TRP A 302 -8.53 3.53 6.71
C TRP A 302 -7.93 2.17 6.98
N HIS A 303 -8.75 1.15 6.78
CA HIS A 303 -8.35 -0.24 6.82
C HIS A 303 -8.44 -0.85 5.43
N PHE A 304 -7.37 -1.52 5.06
CA PHE A 304 -7.24 -2.30 3.84
C PHE A 304 -7.05 -3.75 4.23
N ARG A 305 -7.78 -4.64 3.54
CA ARG A 305 -7.61 -6.08 3.72
C ARG A 305 -7.31 -6.70 2.38
N MET A 306 -6.19 -7.42 2.33
CA MET A 306 -5.74 -8.14 1.16
C MET A 306 -5.99 -9.64 1.33
N SER A 307 -5.91 -10.36 0.22
CA SER A 307 -5.82 -11.81 0.20
C SER A 307 -4.93 -12.24 -0.95
N GLU A 308 -4.29 -13.39 -0.79
CA GLU A 308 -3.50 -14.06 -1.81
C GLU A 308 -4.10 -15.45 -2.03
N ASP A 309 -4.69 -15.68 -3.21
CA ASP A 309 -5.23 -17.00 -3.58
C ASP A 309 -4.15 -17.80 -4.32
N GLY A 310 -3.21 -18.40 -3.59
CA GLY A 310 -2.23 -19.37 -4.10
C GLY A 310 -1.36 -18.84 -5.25
N ASP A 311 -1.84 -19.02 -6.50
CA ASP A 311 -1.20 -18.60 -7.76
C ASP A 311 -1.71 -17.24 -8.29
N LEU A 312 -2.72 -16.64 -7.64
CA LEU A 312 -3.26 -15.34 -8.01
C LEU A 312 -2.51 -14.21 -7.28
N ARG A 313 -2.30 -13.12 -8.00
CA ARG A 313 -1.76 -11.86 -7.45
C ARG A 313 -2.59 -11.39 -6.27
N PRO A 314 -1.99 -10.67 -5.30
CA PRO A 314 -2.74 -10.13 -4.19
C PRO A 314 -3.87 -9.22 -4.69
N TYR A 315 -5.00 -9.23 -3.99
CA TYR A 315 -6.14 -8.37 -4.30
C TYR A 315 -6.79 -7.86 -3.02
N PHE A 316 -7.45 -6.71 -3.11
CA PHE A 316 -8.20 -6.14 -2.00
C PHE A 316 -9.54 -6.86 -1.85
N ILE A 317 -9.75 -7.44 -0.68
CA ILE A 317 -11.09 -7.81 -0.21
C ILE A 317 -11.79 -6.58 0.37
N HIS A 318 -11.03 -5.69 1.01
CA HIS A 318 -11.51 -4.38 1.49
C HIS A 318 -10.54 -3.26 1.08
N TYR A 319 -11.10 -2.18 0.52
CA TYR A 319 -10.39 -1.01 0.00
C TYR A 319 -11.06 0.26 0.52
N TYR A 320 -10.28 1.17 1.14
CA TYR A 320 -10.82 2.32 1.88
C TYR A 320 -12.01 1.92 2.75
N SER A 321 -11.85 0.81 3.50
CA SER A 321 -12.89 0.37 4.42
C SER A 321 -12.65 0.96 5.79
N LEU A 322 -13.74 1.15 6.51
CA LEU A 322 -13.70 1.37 7.94
C LEU A 322 -13.71 -0.02 8.56
N CYS A 323 -12.79 -0.32 9.47
CA CYS A 323 -12.78 -1.63 10.09
C CYS A 323 -12.60 -1.47 11.57
N GLY A 324 -13.28 -2.35 12.26
CA GLY A 324 -12.89 -2.76 13.57
C GLY A 324 -12.83 -4.26 13.62
N GLU A 325 -11.70 -4.75 14.09
CA GLU A 325 -11.46 -6.15 14.38
C GLU A 325 -11.73 -7.15 13.25
N GLY A 326 -11.22 -6.87 12.05
CA GLY A 326 -11.27 -7.83 10.94
C GLY A 326 -12.67 -8.05 10.35
N ARG A 327 -13.69 -7.33 10.84
CA ARG A 327 -14.99 -7.20 10.17
C ARG A 327 -15.05 -5.82 9.50
N PRO A 328 -15.18 -5.76 8.17
CA PRO A 328 -15.39 -4.49 7.49
C PRO A 328 -16.67 -3.86 8.05
N SER A 329 -16.53 -2.65 8.56
CA SER A 329 -17.65 -1.76 8.85
C SER A 329 -17.91 -0.94 7.59
N ASP A 330 -19.17 -0.86 7.19
CA ASP A 330 -19.51 0.00 6.06
C ASP A 330 -19.34 1.46 6.50
N ALA A 331 -18.68 2.27 5.67
CA ALA A 331 -18.56 3.70 5.93
C ALA A 331 -19.92 4.37 6.08
N GLU A 332 -20.94 3.82 5.44
CA GLU A 332 -22.35 4.22 5.57
C GLU A 332 -22.86 4.23 7.02
N CYS A 333 -22.19 3.52 7.93
CA CYS A 333 -22.55 3.39 9.35
C CYS A 333 -21.81 4.38 10.27
N ALA A 334 -20.98 5.26 9.71
CA ALA A 334 -20.17 6.19 10.47
C ALA A 334 -20.95 7.43 10.96
N PHE A 335 -20.55 7.95 12.11
CA PHE A 335 -20.93 9.27 12.62
C PHE A 335 -19.70 10.16 12.80
N LEU A 336 -19.85 11.47 12.59
CA LEU A 336 -18.78 12.43 12.85
C LEU A 336 -18.75 12.80 14.34
N LEU A 337 -17.93 12.09 15.13
CA LEU A 337 -17.83 12.26 16.58
C LEU A 337 -16.47 12.87 16.95
N GLY A 338 -16.46 13.95 17.73
CA GLY A 338 -15.20 14.59 18.15
C GLY A 338 -14.38 15.19 17.00
N GLY A 339 -15.03 15.42 15.85
CA GLY A 339 -14.36 15.90 14.64
C GLY A 339 -13.71 14.82 13.78
N ALA A 340 -13.86 13.53 14.10
CA ALA A 340 -13.38 12.40 13.30
C ALA A 340 -14.52 11.42 12.98
N TRP A 341 -14.40 10.66 11.90
CA TRP A 341 -15.36 9.61 11.58
C TRP A 341 -15.20 8.44 12.56
N TYR A 342 -16.28 8.13 13.26
CA TYR A 342 -16.36 7.03 14.22
C TYR A 342 -17.33 5.96 13.74
N VAL A 343 -16.91 4.69 13.79
CA VAL A 343 -17.59 3.59 13.08
C VAL A 343 -17.85 2.40 13.99
N LEU A 344 -18.76 1.53 13.57
CA LEU A 344 -18.89 0.23 14.20
C LEU A 344 -17.59 -0.55 14.10
N PHE A 345 -17.37 -1.33 15.14
CA PHE A 345 -16.21 -2.14 15.48
C PHE A 345 -14.95 -1.35 15.82
N GLN A 346 -14.91 -0.03 15.66
CA GLN A 346 -13.72 0.75 16.02
C GLN A 346 -13.30 0.50 17.47
N GLN A 347 -11.99 0.38 17.68
CA GLN A 347 -11.40 0.24 19.00
C GLN A 347 -11.20 1.61 19.64
N GLY A 348 -11.47 1.67 20.94
CA GLY A 348 -11.32 2.90 21.72
C GLY A 348 -12.53 3.83 21.64
N GLU A 349 -12.52 4.84 22.50
CA GLU A 349 -13.62 5.79 22.65
C GLU A 349 -13.47 6.96 21.65
N PRO A 350 -14.59 7.53 21.17
CA PRO A 350 -14.53 8.77 20.39
C PRO A 350 -14.02 9.94 21.25
N ASP A 351 -13.36 10.93 20.63
CA ASP A 351 -12.85 12.11 21.33
C ASP A 351 -13.95 13.12 21.68
N LEU A 352 -14.83 12.72 22.60
CA LEU A 352 -15.95 13.52 23.12
C LEU A 352 -15.71 14.02 24.54
N GLY A 353 -14.49 13.84 25.06
CA GLY A 353 -14.16 14.05 26.48
C GLY A 353 -14.69 12.94 27.38
N ALA A 354 -14.76 13.20 28.69
CA ALA A 354 -15.18 12.19 29.67
C ALA A 354 -16.68 11.85 29.54
N PRO A 355 -17.07 10.56 29.59
CA PRO A 355 -18.47 10.17 29.52
C PRO A 355 -19.25 10.64 30.75
N LEU A 356 -20.52 10.99 30.55
CA LEU A 356 -21.48 11.35 31.61
C LEU A 356 -21.86 10.15 32.47
N SER A 357 -21.96 8.98 31.85
CA SER A 357 -22.21 7.71 32.54
C SER A 357 -21.49 6.56 31.85
N SER A 358 -21.30 5.49 32.62
CA SER A 358 -20.60 4.29 32.21
C SER A 358 -21.26 3.10 32.89
N GLU A 359 -21.88 2.23 32.11
CA GLU A 359 -22.59 1.05 32.62
C GLU A 359 -21.97 -0.21 32.04
N SER A 360 -21.57 -1.15 32.90
CA SER A 360 -21.09 -2.46 32.46
C SER A 360 -22.12 -3.53 32.77
N TRP A 361 -22.34 -4.44 31.84
CA TRP A 361 -23.26 -5.56 32.01
C TRP A 361 -22.70 -6.81 31.33
N THR A 362 -23.21 -7.96 31.74
CA THR A 362 -22.90 -9.26 31.14
C THR A 362 -24.09 -9.67 30.29
N GLY A 363 -23.86 -9.97 29.02
CA GLY A 363 -24.95 -10.36 28.12
C GLY A 363 -25.25 -11.85 28.15
N ASP A 364 -26.49 -12.19 27.81
CA ASP A 364 -26.95 -13.58 27.57
C ASP A 364 -26.47 -14.10 26.19
N SER A 365 -25.39 -13.55 25.62
CA SER A 365 -24.93 -13.79 24.24
C SER A 365 -24.37 -15.20 23.99
N GLY A 366 -24.59 -16.17 24.89
CA GLY A 366 -24.15 -17.56 24.75
C GLY A 366 -22.64 -17.79 24.85
N TYR A 367 -21.83 -16.74 24.85
CA TYR A 367 -20.39 -16.79 25.03
C TYR A 367 -20.04 -16.46 26.48
N GLU A 368 -19.77 -17.51 27.27
CA GLU A 368 -19.32 -17.44 28.65
C GLU A 368 -18.10 -16.50 28.75
N GLY A 369 -18.25 -15.37 29.46
CA GLY A 369 -17.20 -14.34 29.60
C GLY A 369 -17.37 -13.07 28.77
N SER A 370 -18.44 -12.92 27.97
CA SER A 370 -18.68 -11.67 27.21
C SER A 370 -19.13 -10.53 28.11
N ARG A 371 -18.30 -9.49 28.23
CA ARG A 371 -18.62 -8.26 28.95
C ARG A 371 -18.98 -7.16 27.97
N PHE A 372 -20.01 -6.40 28.31
CA PHE A 372 -20.47 -5.26 27.53
C PHE A 372 -20.37 -3.98 28.34
N LEU A 373 -20.17 -2.88 27.63
CA LEU A 373 -19.96 -1.57 28.19
C LEU A 373 -20.77 -0.55 27.41
N THR A 374 -21.56 0.25 28.11
CA THR A 374 -22.24 1.40 27.53
C THR A 374 -21.57 2.67 28.07
N ARG A 375 -21.24 3.57 27.16
CA ARG A 375 -20.76 4.92 27.46
C ARG A 375 -21.75 5.94 26.91
N THR A 376 -22.06 6.94 27.72
CA THR A 376 -23.01 7.98 27.33
C THR A 376 -22.37 9.35 27.49
N TRP A 377 -22.51 10.18 26.46
CA TRP A 377 -22.20 11.61 26.42
C TRP A 377 -23.48 12.40 26.13
N ASP A 378 -23.39 13.72 26.06
CA ASP A 378 -24.54 14.56 25.74
C ASP A 378 -25.07 14.24 24.33
N GLY A 379 -26.20 13.55 24.27
CA GLY A 379 -26.86 13.12 23.04
C GLY A 379 -26.11 12.07 22.21
N VAL A 380 -25.11 11.38 22.76
CA VAL A 380 -24.40 10.26 22.11
C VAL A 380 -24.29 9.08 23.08
N GLU A 381 -24.61 7.89 22.61
CA GLU A 381 -24.39 6.63 23.33
C GLU A 381 -23.58 5.68 22.45
N VAL A 382 -22.52 5.08 23.00
CA VAL A 382 -21.75 4.02 22.33
C VAL A 382 -21.75 2.78 23.19
N ARG A 383 -22.05 1.62 22.58
CA ARG A 383 -22.00 0.32 23.23
C ARG A 383 -20.85 -0.49 22.66
N TYR A 384 -20.09 -1.13 23.56
CA TYR A 384 -18.88 -1.87 23.27
C TYR A 384 -19.00 -3.32 23.75
N SER A 385 -18.46 -4.24 22.96
CA SER A 385 -18.06 -5.56 23.44
C SER A 385 -16.64 -5.46 23.97
N VAL A 386 -16.38 -6.08 25.12
CA VAL A 386 -15.08 -6.03 25.79
C VAL A 386 -14.46 -7.43 25.78
N ASP A 387 -13.27 -7.54 25.19
CA ASP A 387 -12.37 -8.69 25.34
C ASP A 387 -11.46 -8.42 26.54
N GLU A 388 -11.71 -9.13 27.65
CA GLU A 388 -10.92 -8.97 28.88
C GLU A 388 -9.50 -9.53 28.76
N ALA A 389 -9.24 -10.48 27.86
CA ALA A 389 -7.90 -11.03 27.67
C ALA A 389 -7.00 -10.07 26.89
N ALA A 390 -7.58 -9.32 25.95
CA ALA A 390 -6.90 -8.30 25.16
C ALA A 390 -6.98 -6.88 25.75
N ASP A 391 -7.77 -6.68 26.82
CA ASP A 391 -8.12 -5.37 27.39
C ASP A 391 -8.64 -4.39 26.32
N LEU A 392 -9.58 -4.88 25.52
CA LEU A 392 -9.96 -4.28 24.25
C LEU A 392 -11.46 -4.04 24.19
N ALA A 393 -11.87 -2.82 23.86
CA ALA A 393 -13.26 -2.43 23.72
C ALA A 393 -13.56 -2.06 22.26
N THR A 394 -14.54 -2.76 21.70
CA THR A 394 -14.92 -2.71 20.27
C THR A 394 -16.36 -2.23 20.17
N ALA A 395 -16.59 -1.09 19.52
CA ALA A 395 -17.94 -0.53 19.38
C ALA A 395 -18.84 -1.46 18.56
N TYR A 396 -20.07 -1.74 18.97
CA TYR A 396 -21.04 -2.50 18.15
C TYR A 396 -22.37 -1.77 17.97
N ALA A 397 -22.58 -0.66 18.68
CA ALA A 397 -23.68 0.25 18.46
C ALA A 397 -23.29 1.69 18.80
N VAL A 398 -23.80 2.63 18.00
CA VAL A 398 -23.71 4.08 18.22
C VAL A 398 -25.11 4.66 18.07
N SER A 399 -25.56 5.46 19.03
CA SER A 399 -26.84 6.17 19.00
C SER A 399 -26.61 7.66 19.16
N VAL A 400 -27.27 8.47 18.34
CA VAL A 400 -27.15 9.93 18.31
C VAL A 400 -28.54 10.55 18.43
N THR A 401 -28.72 11.40 19.44
CA THR A 401 -29.95 12.18 19.70
C THR A 401 -29.67 13.70 19.77
N ALA A 402 -28.41 14.13 19.80
CA ALA A 402 -28.04 15.54 19.68
C ALA A 402 -28.01 16.01 18.22
N PRO A 403 -28.42 17.26 17.93
CA PRO A 403 -28.23 17.90 16.62
C PRO A 403 -26.76 18.23 16.35
N GLY A 404 -26.40 18.47 15.08
CA GLY A 404 -25.04 18.88 14.68
C GLY A 404 -24.03 17.74 14.54
N ILE A 405 -24.48 16.50 14.66
CA ILE A 405 -23.67 15.29 14.46
C ILE A 405 -24.20 14.58 13.19
N PRO A 406 -23.55 14.77 12.04
CA PRO A 406 -23.96 14.10 10.82
C PRO A 406 -23.50 12.64 10.77
N ASN A 407 -24.29 11.81 10.11
CA ASN A 407 -23.87 10.49 9.64
C ASN A 407 -23.12 10.60 8.30
N TRP A 408 -22.66 9.47 7.77
CA TRP A 408 -21.90 9.41 6.52
C TRP A 408 -22.57 10.04 5.30
N ARG A 409 -23.91 9.94 5.19
CA ARG A 409 -24.69 10.55 4.10
C ARG A 409 -25.15 11.98 4.41
N GLY A 410 -24.67 12.58 5.49
CA GLY A 410 -24.96 13.95 5.88
C GLY A 410 -26.31 14.15 6.55
N ILE A 411 -26.98 13.08 6.98
CA ILE A 411 -28.19 13.16 7.79
C ILE A 411 -27.80 13.43 9.24
N GLU A 412 -28.51 14.36 9.88
CA GLU A 412 -28.37 14.69 11.30
C GLU A 412 -29.74 14.72 12.01
N VAL A 413 -29.74 14.71 13.34
CA VAL A 413 -30.95 14.96 14.13
C VAL A 413 -31.50 16.35 13.78
N GLY A 414 -32.78 16.41 13.40
CA GLY A 414 -33.43 17.58 12.82
C GLY A 414 -33.63 17.51 11.29
N SER A 415 -33.00 16.54 10.61
CA SER A 415 -33.21 16.31 9.17
C SER A 415 -34.65 15.85 8.89
N THR A 416 -35.17 16.20 7.72
CA THR A 416 -36.52 15.78 7.31
C THR A 416 -36.51 14.37 6.72
N ARG A 417 -37.65 13.67 6.76
CA ARG A 417 -37.87 12.42 6.01
C ARG A 417 -37.46 12.55 4.55
N ALA A 418 -37.81 13.64 3.89
CA ALA A 418 -37.48 13.88 2.48
C ALA A 418 -35.96 13.94 2.26
N ALA A 419 -35.20 14.51 3.21
CA ALA A 419 -33.75 14.50 3.16
C ALA A 419 -33.18 13.08 3.33
N VAL A 420 -33.74 12.29 4.25
CA VAL A 420 -33.35 10.87 4.43
C VAL A 420 -33.57 10.09 3.13
N LEU A 421 -34.72 10.20 2.49
CA LEU A 421 -35.03 9.45 1.26
C LEU A 421 -34.21 9.94 0.06
N ALA A 422 -33.85 11.22 0.02
CA ALA A 422 -32.94 11.74 -0.99
C ALA A 422 -31.51 11.20 -0.79
N ALA A 423 -31.07 11.05 0.46
CA ALA A 423 -29.78 10.48 0.80
C ALA A 423 -29.75 8.95 0.68
N TYR A 424 -30.88 8.27 0.87
CA TYR A 424 -31.04 6.82 0.79
C TYR A 424 -32.13 6.44 -0.21
N PRO A 425 -31.87 6.62 -1.52
CA PRO A 425 -32.85 6.35 -2.57
C PRO A 425 -33.21 4.86 -2.70
N GLU A 426 -32.45 3.97 -2.04
CA GLU A 426 -32.69 2.53 -2.02
C GLU A 426 -33.81 2.13 -1.05
N LEU A 427 -34.27 3.05 -0.19
CA LEU A 427 -35.35 2.79 0.77
C LEU A 427 -36.72 2.81 0.10
N ASP A 428 -37.46 1.71 0.23
CA ASP A 428 -38.88 1.65 -0.09
C ASP A 428 -39.71 1.97 1.16
N GLU A 429 -40.26 3.19 1.22
CA GLU A 429 -41.10 3.63 2.35
C GLU A 429 -42.29 2.71 2.62
N ALA A 430 -42.96 2.22 1.58
CA ALA A 430 -44.17 1.44 1.74
C ALA A 430 -43.85 0.06 2.33
N GLU A 431 -42.74 -0.53 1.91
CA GLU A 431 -42.27 -1.79 2.48
C GLU A 431 -41.73 -1.60 3.91
N GLN A 432 -41.02 -0.49 4.18
CA GLN A 432 -40.53 -0.14 5.53
C GLN A 432 -41.68 0.05 6.51
N GLU A 433 -42.74 0.79 6.15
CA GLU A 433 -43.92 0.99 7.00
C GLU A 433 -44.61 -0.34 7.30
N LYS A 434 -44.73 -1.21 6.29
CA LYS A 434 -45.31 -2.54 6.44
C LYS A 434 -44.49 -3.44 7.36
N GLN A 435 -43.16 -3.39 7.28
CA GLN A 435 -42.26 -4.19 8.11
C GLN A 435 -42.19 -3.69 9.56
N ASN A 436 -42.10 -2.38 9.75
CA ASN A 436 -41.97 -1.75 11.07
C ASN A 436 -43.32 -1.59 11.79
N GLY A 437 -44.43 -1.68 11.06
CA GLY A 437 -45.77 -1.38 11.60
C GLY A 437 -45.96 0.09 11.95
N THR A 438 -45.04 0.95 11.55
CA THR A 438 -45.06 2.40 11.77
C THR A 438 -44.33 3.10 10.63
N ARG A 439 -44.77 4.31 10.33
CA ARG A 439 -44.10 5.19 9.39
C ARG A 439 -42.89 5.90 10.04
N ASP A 440 -42.81 5.93 11.37
CA ASP A 440 -41.85 6.71 12.15
C ASP A 440 -40.46 6.07 12.27
N LEU A 441 -40.23 4.96 11.58
CA LEU A 441 -38.96 4.26 11.55
C LEU A 441 -38.56 3.94 10.12
N LEU A 442 -37.35 4.34 9.75
CA LEU A 442 -36.69 3.95 8.51
C LEU A 442 -35.37 3.30 8.85
N PHE A 443 -35.00 2.22 8.18
CA PHE A 443 -33.68 1.62 8.32
C PHE A 443 -33.07 1.27 6.98
N TRP A 444 -31.77 1.53 6.84
CA TRP A 444 -30.94 1.09 5.73
C TRP A 444 -30.02 -0.03 6.19
N GLY A 445 -29.85 -1.08 5.39
CA GLY A 445 -29.03 -2.24 5.70
C GLY A 445 -29.84 -3.47 6.14
N GLN A 446 -29.17 -4.43 6.81
CA GLN A 446 -29.77 -5.69 7.25
C GLN A 446 -29.87 -5.73 8.78
N PRO A 447 -31.08 -5.59 9.35
CA PRO A 447 -31.26 -5.54 10.80
C PRO A 447 -31.12 -6.88 11.52
N VAL A 448 -31.08 -8.01 10.80
CA VAL A 448 -30.89 -9.36 11.38
C VAL A 448 -29.63 -9.97 10.75
N GLY A 449 -28.70 -10.43 11.59
CA GLY A 449 -27.41 -10.99 11.17
C GLY A 449 -26.46 -10.00 10.47
N GLY A 450 -26.73 -8.70 10.57
CA GLY A 450 -26.07 -7.66 9.78
C GLY A 450 -25.91 -6.32 10.49
N ILE A 451 -25.47 -5.33 9.71
CA ILE A 451 -25.32 -3.94 10.13
C ILE A 451 -26.46 -3.13 9.53
N PHE A 452 -27.00 -2.19 10.31
CA PHE A 452 -27.98 -1.23 9.81
C PHE A 452 -27.74 0.18 10.35
N VAL A 453 -28.33 1.15 9.65
CA VAL A 453 -28.51 2.53 10.10
C VAL A 453 -30.01 2.80 10.22
N GLY A 454 -30.47 3.13 11.41
CA GLY A 454 -31.86 3.43 11.72
C GLY A 454 -32.09 4.92 11.94
N PHE A 455 -33.25 5.40 11.51
CA PHE A 455 -33.74 6.76 11.72
C PHE A 455 -35.10 6.68 12.40
N ARG A 456 -35.20 7.23 13.62
CA ARG A 456 -36.48 7.45 14.28
C ARG A 456 -36.97 8.86 13.95
N LEU A 457 -38.21 8.96 13.51
CA LEU A 457 -38.83 10.22 13.13
C LEU A 457 -39.98 10.58 14.06
N GLU A 458 -40.14 11.87 14.34
CA GLU A 458 -41.35 12.44 14.92
C GLU A 458 -41.80 13.58 14.02
N ASN A 459 -43.06 13.55 13.56
CA ASN A 459 -43.61 14.55 12.63
C ASN A 459 -42.73 14.76 11.38
N ASP A 460 -42.25 13.66 10.78
CA ASP A 460 -41.35 13.64 9.61
C ASP A 460 -39.97 14.31 9.83
N VAL A 461 -39.54 14.44 11.08
CA VAL A 461 -38.21 14.95 11.46
C VAL A 461 -37.45 13.89 12.25
N VAL A 462 -36.18 13.67 11.90
CA VAL A 462 -35.29 12.74 12.59
C VAL A 462 -35.03 13.23 14.02
N VAL A 463 -35.37 12.41 15.01
CA VAL A 463 -35.12 12.66 16.44
C VAL A 463 -34.01 11.77 17.02
N GLN A 464 -33.72 10.65 16.35
CA GLN A 464 -32.64 9.74 16.73
C GLN A 464 -32.11 9.03 15.49
N MET A 465 -30.80 8.84 15.48
CA MET A 465 -30.10 7.98 14.53
C MET A 465 -29.37 6.89 15.28
N ASP A 466 -29.41 5.67 14.74
CA ASP A 466 -28.75 4.51 15.32
C ASP A 466 -27.91 3.83 14.25
N SER A 467 -26.67 3.46 14.57
CA SER A 467 -25.93 2.47 13.81
C SER A 467 -25.66 1.28 14.73
N GLN A 468 -25.99 0.07 14.28
CA GLN A 468 -25.86 -1.10 15.13
C GLN A 468 -25.56 -2.36 14.31
N PHE A 469 -24.75 -3.23 14.91
CA PHE A 469 -24.62 -4.62 14.52
C PHE A 469 -25.49 -5.51 15.40
N VAL A 470 -26.30 -6.38 14.79
CA VAL A 470 -27.16 -7.33 15.50
C VAL A 470 -26.60 -8.74 15.31
N PHE A 471 -26.20 -9.37 16.41
CA PHE A 471 -25.82 -10.78 16.44
C PHE A 471 -27.09 -11.63 16.21
N ASP A 472 -26.98 -12.64 15.35
CA ASP A 472 -28.03 -13.65 15.13
C ASP A 472 -28.30 -14.51 16.38
#